data_AF-A0A350XD76-F1
#
_entry.id   AF-A0A350XD76-F1
#
_cell.length_a   1.000
_cell.length_b   1.000
_cell.length_c   1.000
_cell.angle_alpha   90.00
_cell.angle_beta   90.00
_cell.angle_gamma   90.00
#
_symmetry.space_group_name_H-M   'P 1'
#
loop_
_entity.id
_entity.type
_entity.pdbx_description
1 polymer ?
#
loop_
_entity_poly.entity_id
_entity_poly.type
_entity_poly.pdbx_seq_one_letter_code
_entity_poly.pdbx_strand_id
1 'polypeptide(L)'
;MDRFEFQLAMLQKGAEELEKKIAAFTTILWQLKTAAITLWVALIGWAFSLKVDLIIPVGYVIVFGFWFLEATYWRVQYYCINRATAITQYLNDRDALDESFNSKSIPEGLVYPLQGLKTVKGASLFKALRAPSIYIFYTFLFVVNSVIWLIAIYIL
;
A
#
# COMPACT_ATOMS: atom_id res chain seq x y z
N MET A 1 0.09 9.55 37.91
CA MET A 1 0.30 8.62 36.80
C MET A 1 1.80 8.47 36.65
N ASP A 2 2.32 7.25 36.78
CA ASP A 2 3.77 6.99 36.66
C ASP A 2 4.21 7.29 35.21
N ARG A 3 5.44 7.77 35.02
CA ARG A 3 5.99 8.11 33.70
C ARG A 3 5.95 6.89 32.77
N PHE A 4 6.15 5.71 33.35
CA PHE A 4 6.10 4.43 32.65
C PHE A 4 4.66 4.03 32.25
N GLU A 5 3.66 4.25 33.10
CA GLU A 5 2.24 4.04 32.76
C GLU A 5 1.80 4.92 31.59
N PHE A 6 2.25 6.17 31.56
CA PHE A 6 1.99 7.07 30.44
C PHE A 6 2.65 6.58 29.14
N GLN A 7 3.88 6.07 29.21
CA GLN A 7 4.57 5.49 28.06
C GLN A 7 3.86 4.24 27.52
N LEU A 8 3.37 3.36 28.41
CA LEU A 8 2.57 2.20 28.03
C LEU A 8 1.24 2.60 27.37
N ALA A 9 0.53 3.57 27.93
CA ALA A 9 -0.71 4.08 27.34
C ALA A 9 -0.47 4.70 25.95
N MET A 10 0.63 5.41 25.75
CA MET A 10 1.02 5.97 24.45
C MET A 10 1.45 4.89 23.46
N LEU A 11 2.07 3.79 23.92
CA LEU A 11 2.43 2.64 23.09
C LEU A 11 1.18 1.89 22.61
N GLN A 12 0.23 1.62 23.52
CA GLN A 12 -1.05 1.01 23.17
C GLN A 12 -1.82 1.86 22.15
N LYS A 13 -1.96 3.16 22.43
CA LYS A 13 -2.62 4.09 21.49
C LYS A 13 -1.91 4.15 20.14
N GLY A 14 -0.57 4.10 20.13
CA GLY A 14 0.21 4.05 18.90
C GLY A 14 -0.02 2.78 18.07
N ALA A 15 -0.16 1.63 18.74
CA ALA A 15 -0.48 0.36 18.09
C ALA A 15 -1.90 0.35 17.49
N GLU A 16 -2.90 0.82 18.24
CA GLU A 16 -4.28 0.95 17.75
C GLU A 16 -4.38 1.90 16.54
N GLU A 17 -3.70 3.05 16.58
CA GLU A 17 -3.67 3.98 15.44
C GLU A 17 -2.96 3.38 14.21
N LEU A 18 -1.90 2.59 14.41
CA LEU A 18 -1.22 1.90 13.31
C LEU A 18 -2.13 0.87 12.65
N GLU A 19 -2.81 0.03 13.43
CA GLU A 19 -3.74 -0.97 12.92
C GLU A 19 -4.88 -0.32 12.13
N LYS A 20 -5.47 0.75 12.68
CA LYS A 20 -6.50 1.54 11.99
C LYS A 20 -5.99 2.12 10.67
N LYS A 21 -4.76 2.63 10.62
CA LYS A 21 -4.14 3.13 9.39
C LYS A 21 -3.89 2.01 8.38
N ILE A 22 -3.41 0.84 8.82
CA ILE A 22 -3.19 -0.32 7.94
C ILE A 22 -4.52 -0.76 7.31
N ALA A 23 -5.59 -0.87 8.10
CA ALA A 23 -6.92 -1.21 7.62
C ALA A 23 -7.44 -0.20 6.59
N ALA A 24 -7.31 1.09 6.88
CA ALA A 24 -7.70 2.15 5.95
C ALA A 24 -6.93 2.07 4.62
N PHE A 25 -5.62 1.82 4.65
CA PHE A 25 -4.84 1.63 3.43
C PHE A 25 -5.25 0.39 2.65
N THR A 26 -5.59 -0.72 3.31
CA THR A 26 -6.13 -1.91 2.64
C THR A 26 -7.40 -1.58 1.87
N THR A 27 -8.33 -0.85 2.49
CA THR A 27 -9.57 -0.40 1.82
C THR A 27 -9.28 0.50 0.63
N ILE A 28 -8.37 1.47 0.78
CA ILE A 28 -7.98 2.38 -0.31
C ILE A 28 -7.37 1.60 -1.48
N LEU A 29 -6.46 0.67 -1.23
CA LEU A 29 -5.84 -0.14 -2.28
C LEU A 29 -6.87 -0.98 -3.03
N TRP A 30 -7.85 -1.54 -2.32
CA TRP A 30 -8.96 -2.25 -2.95
C TRP A 30 -9.79 -1.33 -3.86
N GLN A 31 -10.18 -0.16 -3.35
CA GLN A 31 -10.93 0.85 -4.11
C GLN A 31 -10.16 1.33 -5.34
N LEU A 32 -8.83 1.46 -5.25
CA LEU A 32 -7.99 1.82 -6.39
C LEU A 32 -8.02 0.76 -7.49
N LYS A 33 -7.98 -0.54 -7.14
CA LYS A 33 -8.13 -1.62 -8.13
C LYS A 33 -9.50 -1.59 -8.80
N THR A 34 -10.55 -1.41 -8.02
CA THR A 34 -11.91 -1.30 -8.56
C THR A 34 -12.02 -0.12 -9.51
N ALA A 35 -11.54 1.06 -9.11
CA ALA A 35 -11.55 2.26 -9.96
C ALA A 35 -10.74 2.06 -11.25
N ALA A 36 -9.57 1.42 -11.17
CA ALA A 36 -8.74 1.09 -12.33
C ALA A 36 -9.51 0.22 -13.33
N ILE A 37 -10.15 -0.86 -12.86
CA ILE A 37 -10.94 -1.76 -13.70
C ILE A 37 -12.14 -1.02 -14.29
N THR A 38 -12.88 -0.27 -13.48
CA THR A 38 -14.08 0.45 -13.93
C THR A 38 -13.76 1.44 -15.05
N LEU A 39 -12.71 2.26 -14.87
CA LEU A 39 -12.29 3.22 -15.89
C LEU A 39 -11.76 2.53 -17.15
N TRP A 40 -10.98 1.46 -16.98
CA TRP A 40 -10.44 0.69 -18.10
C TRP A 40 -11.55 0.01 -18.91
N VAL A 41 -12.52 -0.65 -18.27
CA VAL A 41 -13.69 -1.26 -18.93
C VAL A 41 -14.55 -0.20 -19.61
N ALA A 42 -14.80 0.94 -18.97
CA ALA A 42 -15.57 2.03 -19.55
C ALA A 42 -14.90 2.57 -20.82
N LEU A 43 -13.57 2.73 -20.80
CA LEU A 43 -12.80 3.18 -21.96
C LEU A 43 -12.86 2.18 -23.13
N ILE A 44 -12.78 0.88 -22.85
CA ILE A 44 -12.94 -0.15 -23.87
C ILE A 44 -14.35 -0.13 -24.45
N GLY A 45 -15.38 -0.09 -23.59
CA GLY A 45 -16.77 0.00 -24.04
C GLY A 45 -17.02 1.22 -24.92
N TRP A 46 -16.42 2.36 -24.57
CA TRP A 46 -16.45 3.57 -25.39
C TRP A 46 -15.78 3.34 -26.75
N ALA A 47 -14.57 2.78 -26.79
CA ALA A 47 -13.84 2.53 -28.03
C ALA A 47 -14.65 1.68 -29.03
N PHE A 48 -15.28 0.60 -28.54
CA PHE A 48 -16.15 -0.23 -29.37
C PHE A 48 -17.44 0.48 -29.79
N SER A 49 -18.02 1.32 -28.94
CA SER A 49 -19.23 2.08 -29.28
C SER A 49 -18.98 3.12 -30.37
N LEU A 50 -17.82 3.78 -30.37
CA LEU A 50 -17.46 4.77 -31.39
C LEU A 50 -16.80 4.15 -32.63
N LYS A 51 -16.42 2.87 -32.56
CA LYS A 51 -15.60 2.19 -33.58
C LYS A 51 -14.29 2.93 -33.90
N VAL A 52 -13.64 3.43 -32.85
CA VAL A 52 -12.34 4.11 -32.96
C VAL A 52 -11.32 3.31 -32.18
N ASP A 53 -10.53 2.53 -32.91
CA ASP A 53 -9.45 1.69 -32.39
C ASP A 53 -8.34 2.51 -31.69
N LEU A 54 -8.10 3.74 -32.16
CA LEU A 54 -7.15 4.72 -31.59
C LEU A 54 -7.43 5.11 -30.13
N ILE A 55 -8.62 4.81 -29.58
CA ILE A 55 -8.96 5.07 -28.17
C ILE A 55 -8.35 4.00 -27.25
N ILE A 56 -8.17 2.77 -27.72
CA ILE A 56 -7.74 1.63 -26.89
C ILE A 56 -6.31 1.80 -26.31
N PRO A 57 -5.34 2.40 -27.03
CA PRO A 57 -4.05 2.77 -26.45
C PRO A 57 -4.13 3.68 -25.20
N VAL A 58 -5.19 4.49 -25.05
CA VAL A 58 -5.40 5.30 -23.84
C VAL A 58 -5.61 4.42 -22.60
N GLY A 59 -6.09 3.18 -22.79
CA GLY A 59 -6.18 2.18 -21.72
C GLY A 59 -4.84 1.89 -21.03
N TYR A 60 -3.72 1.98 -21.75
CA TYR A 60 -2.39 1.84 -21.14
C TYR A 60 -2.09 2.97 -20.15
N VAL A 61 -2.54 4.19 -20.43
CA VAL A 61 -2.36 5.33 -19.51
C VAL A 61 -3.11 5.10 -18.21
N ILE A 62 -4.33 4.55 -18.28
CA ILE A 62 -5.11 4.17 -17.09
C ILE A 62 -4.36 3.08 -16.32
N VAL A 63 -3.93 2.00 -16.98
CA VAL A 63 -3.22 0.89 -16.34
C VAL A 63 -1.93 1.39 -15.66
N PHE A 64 -1.09 2.17 -16.34
CA PHE A 64 0.16 2.69 -15.77
C PHE A 64 -0.08 3.72 -14.66
N GLY A 65 -1.06 4.62 -14.83
CA GLY A 65 -1.38 5.63 -13.84
C GLY A 65 -1.83 5.00 -12.51
N PHE A 66 -2.73 4.03 -12.58
CA PHE A 66 -3.19 3.30 -11.40
C PHE A 66 -2.10 2.37 -10.82
N TRP A 67 -1.24 1.78 -11.67
CA TRP A 67 -0.09 1.00 -11.19
C TRP A 67 0.85 1.84 -10.33
N PHE A 68 1.19 3.04 -10.80
CA PHE A 68 2.04 3.96 -10.05
C PHE A 68 1.38 4.45 -8.76
N LEU A 69 0.09 4.77 -8.83
CA LEU A 69 -0.69 5.22 -7.68
C LEU A 69 -0.75 4.13 -6.60
N GLU A 70 -1.10 2.90 -6.98
CA GLU A 70 -1.19 1.77 -6.05
C GLU A 70 0.18 1.46 -5.41
N ALA A 71 1.27 1.49 -6.19
CA ALA A 71 2.61 1.33 -5.66
C ALA A 71 2.99 2.40 -4.62
N THR A 72 2.52 3.63 -4.80
CA THR A 72 2.75 4.72 -3.84
C THR A 72 2.02 4.45 -2.52
N TYR A 73 0.75 4.08 -2.57
CA TYR A 73 -0.03 3.74 -1.36
C TYR A 73 0.50 2.48 -0.67
N TRP A 74 0.89 1.47 -1.44
CA TRP A 74 1.46 0.23 -0.90
C TRP A 74 2.76 0.50 -0.15
N ARG A 75 3.61 1.41 -0.64
CA ARG A 75 4.84 1.81 0.07
C ARG A 75 4.54 2.39 1.45
N VAL A 76 3.49 3.22 1.57
CA VAL A 76 3.08 3.78 2.85
C VAL A 76 2.50 2.70 3.76
N GLN A 77 1.66 1.80 3.22
CA GLN A 77 1.12 0.68 3.98
C GLN A 77 2.22 -0.25 4.50
N TYR A 78 3.19 -0.60 3.65
CA TYR A 78 4.32 -1.44 4.00
C TYR A 78 5.15 -0.84 5.16
N TYR A 79 5.31 0.49 5.18
CA TYR A 79 5.95 1.17 6.30
C TYR A 79 5.14 0.99 7.60
N CYS A 80 3.82 1.19 7.56
CA CYS A 80 2.96 0.99 8.72
C CYS A 80 3.01 -0.47 9.22
N ILE A 81 2.97 -1.44 8.31
CA ILE A 81 3.06 -2.87 8.64
C ILE A 81 4.41 -3.18 9.30
N ASN A 82 5.53 -2.75 8.73
CA ASN A 82 6.84 -2.99 9.34
C ASN A 82 6.97 -2.38 10.74
N ARG A 83 6.35 -1.22 10.98
CA ARG A 83 6.30 -0.60 12.32
C ARG A 83 5.44 -1.39 13.28
N ALA A 84 4.28 -1.87 12.85
CA ALA A 84 3.46 -2.77 13.66
C ALA A 84 4.22 -4.05 14.00
N THR A 85 4.92 -4.67 13.02
CA THR A 85 5.76 -5.84 13.25
C THR A 85 6.89 -5.56 14.25
N ALA A 86 7.52 -4.40 14.21
CA ALA A 86 8.56 -4.03 15.18
C ALA A 86 7.99 -3.92 16.62
N ILE A 87 6.79 -3.37 16.78
CA ILE A 87 6.08 -3.34 18.07
C ILE A 87 5.77 -4.77 18.54
N THR A 88 5.24 -5.61 17.65
CA THR A 88 4.94 -7.02 17.97
C THR A 88 6.19 -7.82 18.33
N GLN A 89 7.32 -7.60 17.63
CA GLN A 89 8.59 -8.23 17.94
C GLN A 89 9.10 -7.82 19.32
N TYR A 90 9.07 -6.52 19.63
CA TYR A 90 9.44 -6.02 20.96
C TYR A 90 8.57 -6.62 22.07
N LEU A 91 7.24 -6.70 21.87
CA LEU A 91 6.33 -7.28 22.86
C LEU A 91 6.51 -8.79 23.06
N ASN A 92 7.02 -9.49 22.06
CA ASN A 92 7.28 -10.94 22.13
C ASN A 92 8.69 -11.29 22.62
N ASP A 93 9.61 -10.31 22.67
CA ASP A 93 10.96 -10.48 23.20
C ASP A 93 10.94 -10.29 24.72
N ARG A 94 10.96 -11.40 25.45
CA ARG A 94 10.84 -11.40 26.91
C ARG A 94 12.00 -10.67 27.59
N ASP A 95 13.22 -10.82 27.07
CA ASP A 95 14.41 -10.22 27.66
C ASP A 95 14.38 -8.69 27.50
N ALA A 96 14.00 -8.21 26.30
CA ALA A 96 13.85 -6.78 26.03
C ALA A 96 12.68 -6.15 26.82
N LEU A 97 11.61 -6.92 27.02
CA LEU A 97 10.45 -6.49 27.81
C LEU A 97 10.83 -6.36 29.29
N ASP A 98 11.47 -7.39 29.86
CA ASP A 98 11.91 -7.40 31.25
C ASP A 98 12.94 -6.28 31.53
N GLU A 99 13.86 -6.03 30.61
CA GLU A 99 14.78 -4.89 30.68
C GLU A 99 14.05 -3.54 30.71
N SER A 100 12.98 -3.40 29.94
CA SER A 100 12.18 -2.17 29.86
C SER A 100 11.33 -1.95 31.12
N PHE A 101 10.81 -3.02 31.74
CA PHE A 101 10.13 -2.97 33.04
C PHE A 101 11.11 -2.66 34.18
N ASN A 102 12.31 -3.24 34.16
CA ASN A 102 13.35 -3.01 35.16
C ASN A 102 13.95 -1.60 35.07
N SER A 103 14.19 -1.10 33.85
CA SER A 103 14.71 0.25 33.59
C SER A 103 13.64 1.34 33.64
N LYS A 104 12.35 0.97 33.72
CA LYS A 104 11.19 1.88 33.61
C LYS A 104 11.27 2.79 32.39
N SER A 105 11.74 2.27 31.26
CA SER A 105 11.91 3.03 30.03
C SER A 105 11.60 2.16 28.81
N ILE A 106 10.86 2.73 27.84
CA ILE A 106 10.58 2.07 26.56
C ILE A 106 11.62 2.55 25.53
N PRO A 107 12.13 1.68 24.64
CA PRO A 107 13.09 2.07 23.61
C PRO A 107 12.58 3.19 22.70
N GLU A 108 13.48 4.09 22.32
CA GLU A 108 13.15 5.22 21.43
C GLU A 108 12.62 4.72 20.08
N GLY A 109 11.49 5.28 19.63
CA GLY A 109 10.86 4.92 18.34
C GLY A 109 9.74 3.89 18.41
N LEU A 110 9.44 3.34 19.58
CA LEU A 110 8.26 2.50 19.84
C LEU A 110 7.09 3.29 20.49
N VAL A 111 7.36 4.48 21.02
CA VAL A 111 6.36 5.38 21.63
C VAL A 111 5.88 6.42 20.61
N TYR A 112 4.58 6.70 20.62
CA TYR A 112 3.96 7.70 19.76
C TYR A 112 4.50 9.14 20.02
N PRO A 113 4.66 10.00 18.99
CA PRO A 113 4.38 9.78 17.57
C PRO A 113 5.47 8.95 16.88
N LEU A 114 5.04 7.85 16.27
CA LEU A 114 5.87 6.95 15.47
C LEU A 114 6.41 7.60 14.17
N GLN A 115 6.12 8.90 13.96
CA GLN A 115 6.52 9.72 12.82
C GLN A 115 7.94 10.32 12.95
N GLY A 116 8.58 10.26 14.12
CA GLY A 116 9.77 11.07 14.42
C GLY A 116 11.15 10.51 14.00
N LEU A 117 11.31 9.20 13.78
CA LEU A 117 12.65 8.64 13.54
C LEU A 117 13.01 8.63 12.04
N LYS A 118 13.82 9.63 11.68
CA LYS A 118 14.69 9.72 10.50
C LYS A 118 14.79 8.41 9.70
N THR A 119 14.22 8.44 8.50
CA THR A 119 14.77 7.72 7.33
C THR A 119 15.05 6.23 7.52
N VAL A 120 14.07 5.44 7.98
CA VAL A 120 14.06 4.03 7.53
C VAL A 120 13.77 4.11 6.04
N LYS A 121 14.73 3.71 5.19
CA LYS A 121 14.62 3.67 3.73
C LYS A 121 13.30 2.97 3.35
N GLY A 122 12.22 3.75 3.18
CA GLY A 122 10.95 3.20 2.70
C GLY A 122 11.22 2.50 1.39
N ALA A 123 10.59 1.33 1.18
CA ALA A 123 10.80 0.52 -0.02
C ALA A 123 10.84 1.43 -1.26
N SER A 124 11.88 1.29 -2.09
CA SER A 124 12.00 2.13 -3.29
C SER A 124 10.74 1.99 -4.14
N LEU A 125 10.32 3.05 -4.84
CA LEU A 125 9.14 2.99 -5.69
C LEU A 125 9.23 1.83 -6.71
N PHE A 126 10.43 1.52 -7.20
CA PHE A 126 10.70 0.34 -8.01
C PHE A 126 10.38 -0.99 -7.31
N LYS A 127 10.69 -1.13 -6.02
CA LYS A 127 10.34 -2.32 -5.24
C LYS A 127 8.84 -2.42 -5.01
N ALA A 128 8.17 -1.28 -4.79
CA ALA A 128 6.72 -1.22 -4.64
C ALA A 128 5.98 -1.56 -5.95
N LEU A 129 6.46 -1.08 -7.10
CA LEU A 129 5.94 -1.42 -8.42
C LEU A 129 6.07 -2.93 -8.73
N ARG A 130 7.10 -3.58 -8.18
CA ARG A 130 7.35 -5.02 -8.28
C ARG A 130 6.75 -5.84 -7.13
N ALA A 131 5.93 -5.23 -6.26
CA ALA A 131 5.20 -6.00 -5.25
C ALA A 131 4.34 -7.06 -5.97
N PRO A 132 4.41 -8.35 -5.59
CA PRO A 132 3.83 -9.44 -6.39
C PRO A 132 2.36 -9.23 -6.76
N SER A 133 1.52 -8.82 -5.81
CA SER A 133 0.09 -8.58 -6.04
C SER A 133 -0.19 -7.41 -7.00
N ILE A 134 0.62 -6.35 -6.93
CA ILE A 134 0.50 -5.17 -7.79
C ILE A 134 0.99 -5.51 -9.19
N TYR A 135 2.20 -6.05 -9.28
CA TYR A 135 2.85 -6.38 -10.53
C TYR A 135 2.01 -7.35 -11.37
N ILE A 136 1.53 -8.45 -10.77
CA ILE A 136 0.73 -9.46 -11.48
C ILE A 136 -0.57 -8.84 -12.00
N PHE A 137 -1.25 -8.05 -11.18
CA PHE A 137 -2.54 -7.43 -11.54
C PHE A 137 -2.41 -6.45 -12.72
N TYR A 138 -1.48 -5.50 -12.65
CA TYR A 138 -1.33 -4.51 -13.71
C TYR A 138 -0.67 -5.07 -14.98
N THR A 139 0.24 -6.05 -14.85
CA THR A 139 0.78 -6.76 -16.02
C THR A 139 -0.31 -7.55 -16.72
N PHE A 140 -1.22 -8.19 -15.96
CA PHE A 140 -2.39 -8.86 -16.53
C PHE A 140 -3.27 -7.87 -17.31
N LEU A 141 -3.65 -6.73 -16.70
CA LEU A 141 -4.42 -5.70 -17.40
C LEU A 141 -3.72 -5.17 -18.65
N PHE A 142 -2.39 -5.00 -18.60
CA PHE A 142 -1.59 -4.58 -19.74
C PHE A 142 -1.65 -5.58 -20.91
N VAL A 143 -1.49 -6.87 -20.61
CA VAL A 143 -1.59 -7.95 -21.61
C VAL A 143 -3.00 -8.01 -22.19
N VAL A 144 -4.03 -7.95 -21.35
CA VAL A 144 -5.43 -7.95 -21.82
C VAL A 144 -5.71 -6.73 -22.71
N ASN A 145 -5.22 -5.54 -22.34
CA ASN A 145 -5.35 -4.34 -23.18
C ASN A 145 -4.68 -4.52 -24.55
N SER A 146 -3.53 -5.19 -24.59
CA SER A 146 -2.81 -5.50 -25.83
C SER A 146 -3.60 -6.44 -26.73
N VAL A 147 -4.18 -7.50 -26.14
CA VAL A 147 -5.03 -8.46 -26.88
C VAL A 147 -6.28 -7.76 -27.43
N ILE A 148 -6.94 -6.93 -26.62
CA ILE A 148 -8.13 -6.17 -27.06
C ILE A 148 -7.78 -5.22 -28.19
N TRP A 149 -6.65 -4.51 -28.11
CA TRP A 149 -6.22 -3.60 -29.16
C TRP A 149 -5.95 -4.33 -30.47
N LEU A 150 -5.24 -5.47 -30.42
CA LEU A 150 -5.03 -6.31 -31.60
C LEU A 150 -6.35 -6.76 -32.22
N ILE A 151 -7.28 -7.26 -31.42
CA ILE A 151 -8.62 -7.66 -31.89
C ILE A 151 -9.34 -6.48 -32.53
N ALA A 152 -9.30 -5.31 -31.91
CA ALA A 152 -9.99 -4.12 -32.39
C ALA A 152 -9.45 -3.63 -33.73
N ILE A 153 -8.14 -3.72 -33.98
CA ILE A 153 -7.55 -3.40 -35.30
C ILE A 153 -8.16 -4.25 -36.43
N TYR A 154 -8.61 -5.47 -36.12
CA TYR A 154 -9.23 -6.37 -37.11
C TYR A 154 -10.76 -6.24 -37.21
N ILE A 155 -11.42 -5.63 -36.21
CA ILE A 155 -12.89 -5.61 -36.09
C ILE A 155 -13.49 -4.21 -36.29
N LEU A 156 -12.81 -3.17 -35.82
CA LEU A 156 -13.23 -1.77 -35.92
C LEU A 156 -12.70 -1.13 -37.20
#